data_AF-A0A820FI01-F1
#
_entry.id   AF-A0A820FI01-F1
#
_cell.length_a   1.000
_cell.length_b   1.000
_cell.length_c   1.000
_cell.angle_alpha   90.00
_cell.angle_beta   90.00
_cell.angle_gamma   90.00
#
_symmetry.space_group_name_H-M   'P 1'
#
loop_
_entity.id
_entity.type
_entity.pdbx_description
1 polymer ?
#
loop_
_entity_poly.entity_id
_entity_poly.type
_entity_poly.pdbx_seq_one_letter_code
_entity_poly.pdbx_strand_id
1 'polypeptide(L)'
;VISSNSSQESFTLCTSPLHNSAKYLVQWIEFHRVVGFSKFVIYNTTDTNNHLSTIINIYTQKYPGLVDVIQWNFHTLGLVDIFPERYFQVEALHDCLIRYGDQTEWLGMFDLDEYIVPLHPYQTIVDYVYENFGRRIIGSISFRSLFFCSKNSSEYTPEEKDTRRLTIERFIFRAPHEYKKGRKKYLYRPRFVQYLSIHNQIIGLSKEESSKYHITLAHYISMNYPRLMSGCNINEIVQDTNIRNRFAKRIKAAIAVLMS
;
A
#
# COMPACT_ATOMS: atom_id res chain seq x y z
N VAL A 1 -16.85 -18.88 32.33
CA VAL A 1 -16.03 -18.99 31.11
C VAL A 1 -16.22 -17.69 30.34
N ILE A 2 -15.37 -16.70 30.60
CA ILE A 2 -15.38 -15.45 29.85
C ILE A 2 -14.61 -15.76 28.56
N SER A 3 -15.30 -15.78 27.43
CA SER A 3 -14.67 -16.01 26.13
C SER A 3 -13.67 -14.89 25.88
N SER A 4 -12.42 -15.28 25.74
CA SER A 4 -11.33 -14.44 25.25
C SER A 4 -11.55 -14.16 23.75
N ASN A 5 -12.50 -13.28 23.42
CA ASN A 5 -12.45 -12.58 22.14
C ASN A 5 -11.42 -11.47 22.29
N SER A 6 -10.14 -11.80 22.09
CA SER A 6 -9.20 -10.78 21.66
C SER A 6 -9.74 -10.26 20.34
N SER A 7 -10.33 -9.06 20.33
CA SER A 7 -10.62 -8.35 19.09
C SER A 7 -9.31 -8.28 18.32
N GLN A 8 -9.15 -9.10 17.29
CA GLN A 8 -7.98 -9.07 16.43
C GLN A 8 -7.94 -7.65 15.86
N GLU A 9 -6.89 -6.89 16.17
CA GLU A 9 -6.75 -5.50 15.71
C GLU A 9 -6.92 -5.49 14.19
N SER A 10 -7.90 -4.72 13.69
CA SER A 10 -8.24 -4.70 12.27
C SER A 10 -7.40 -3.67 11.52
N PHE A 11 -6.86 -4.10 10.37
CA PHE A 11 -6.00 -3.28 9.52
C PHE A 11 -6.64 -3.13 8.14
N THR A 12 -6.96 -1.90 7.78
CA THR A 12 -7.56 -1.53 6.49
C THR A 12 -6.55 -0.81 5.62
N LEU A 13 -6.47 -1.19 4.35
CA LEU A 13 -5.63 -0.51 3.37
C LEU A 13 -6.49 -0.01 2.20
N CYS A 14 -6.50 1.30 2.02
CA CYS A 14 -7.14 1.97 0.91
C CYS A 14 -6.12 2.14 -0.22
N THR A 15 -6.55 2.10 -1.47
CA THR A 15 -5.70 2.51 -2.58
C THR A 15 -5.77 4.02 -2.74
N SER A 16 -4.68 4.64 -3.20
CA SER A 16 -4.84 5.88 -3.96
C SER A 16 -5.80 5.64 -5.14
N PRO A 17 -6.52 6.67 -5.62
CA PRO A 17 -7.39 6.54 -6.79
C PRO A 17 -6.68 5.90 -7.99
N LEU A 18 -7.24 4.80 -8.51
CA LEU A 18 -6.63 3.97 -9.55
C LEU A 18 -6.93 4.51 -10.93
N HIS A 19 -5.90 4.60 -11.78
CA HIS A 19 -5.99 4.98 -13.18
C HIS A 19 -5.40 3.88 -14.09
N ASN A 20 -6.24 3.02 -14.67
CA ASN A 20 -5.86 1.96 -15.60
C ASN A 20 -4.76 1.01 -15.07
N SER A 21 -4.82 0.70 -13.78
CA SER A 21 -3.75 -0.01 -13.05
C SER A 21 -4.22 -1.30 -12.37
N ALA A 22 -5.47 -1.72 -12.62
CA ALA A 22 -6.06 -2.94 -12.03
C ALA A 22 -5.22 -4.22 -12.20
N LYS A 23 -4.38 -4.31 -13.25
CA LYS A 23 -3.49 -5.47 -13.48
C LYS A 23 -2.50 -5.75 -12.35
N TYR A 24 -2.18 -4.75 -11.51
CA TYR A 24 -1.28 -4.93 -10.36
C TYR A 24 -2.02 -5.21 -9.05
N LEU A 25 -3.36 -5.17 -9.06
CA LEU A 25 -4.16 -5.20 -7.84
C LEU A 25 -4.07 -6.53 -7.10
N VAL A 26 -4.16 -7.66 -7.81
CA VAL A 26 -4.15 -9.00 -7.20
C VAL A 26 -2.88 -9.24 -6.38
N GLN A 27 -1.71 -8.95 -6.95
CA GLN A 27 -0.45 -9.13 -6.22
C GLN A 27 -0.29 -8.16 -5.05
N TRP A 28 -0.85 -6.95 -5.15
CA TRP A 28 -0.80 -5.95 -4.09
C TRP A 28 -1.71 -6.36 -2.93
N ILE A 29 -2.94 -6.80 -3.22
CA ILE A 29 -3.88 -7.32 -2.22
C ILE A 29 -3.29 -8.57 -1.55
N GLU A 30 -2.86 -9.57 -2.32
CA GLU A 30 -2.35 -10.82 -1.72
C GLU A 30 -1.08 -10.58 -0.91
N PHE A 31 -0.20 -9.65 -1.33
CA PHE A 31 0.95 -9.29 -0.50
C PHE A 31 0.51 -8.72 0.85
N HIS A 32 -0.34 -7.70 0.83
CA HIS A 32 -0.78 -7.02 2.04
C HIS A 32 -1.61 -7.95 2.94
N ARG A 33 -2.39 -8.85 2.37
CA ARG A 33 -3.13 -9.89 3.11
C ARG A 33 -2.18 -10.85 3.81
N VAL A 34 -1.12 -11.29 3.13
CA VAL A 34 -0.10 -12.19 3.69
C VAL A 34 0.67 -11.54 4.84
N VAL A 35 0.84 -10.21 4.83
CA VAL A 35 1.48 -9.48 5.93
C VAL A 35 0.49 -8.97 6.99
N GLY A 36 -0.79 -9.30 6.89
CA GLY A 36 -1.77 -9.16 7.99
C GLY A 36 -2.90 -8.15 7.80
N PHE A 37 -3.03 -7.49 6.65
CA PHE A 37 -4.19 -6.63 6.39
C PHE A 37 -5.46 -7.46 6.18
N SER A 38 -6.56 -6.98 6.74
CA SER A 38 -7.85 -7.69 6.80
C SER A 38 -8.94 -7.07 5.93
N LYS A 39 -8.75 -5.84 5.43
CA LYS A 39 -9.71 -5.14 4.57
C LYS A 39 -8.98 -4.29 3.53
N PHE A 40 -9.51 -4.29 2.32
CA PHE A 40 -9.03 -3.48 1.20
C PHE A 40 -10.14 -2.61 0.63
N VAL A 41 -9.84 -1.34 0.38
CA VAL A 41 -10.80 -0.39 -0.21
C VAL A 41 -10.20 0.18 -1.49
N ILE A 42 -10.83 -0.13 -2.61
CA ILE A 42 -10.32 0.19 -3.94
C ILE A 42 -11.05 1.42 -4.49
N TYR A 43 -10.33 2.53 -4.64
CA TYR A 43 -10.88 3.74 -5.26
C TYR A 43 -10.68 3.65 -6.78
N ASN A 44 -11.74 3.31 -7.52
CA ASN A 44 -11.69 3.17 -8.98
C ASN A 44 -12.07 4.47 -9.68
N THR A 45 -11.22 5.01 -10.55
CA THR A 45 -11.55 6.24 -11.31
C THR A 45 -11.82 5.96 -12.78
N THR A 46 -10.95 5.19 -13.44
CA THR A 46 -10.99 5.00 -14.91
C THR A 46 -10.90 3.54 -15.33
N ASP A 47 -10.70 2.58 -14.41
CA ASP A 47 -10.74 1.17 -14.76
C ASP A 47 -12.21 0.77 -15.03
N THR A 48 -12.64 0.97 -16.27
CA THR A 48 -13.98 0.64 -16.79
C THR A 48 -14.01 -0.69 -17.55
N ASN A 49 -12.85 -1.35 -17.67
CA ASN A 49 -12.73 -2.62 -18.37
C ASN A 49 -13.28 -3.80 -17.54
N ASN A 50 -13.59 -4.91 -18.23
CA ASN A 50 -14.03 -6.14 -17.58
C ASN A 50 -12.99 -6.71 -16.58
N HIS A 51 -11.71 -6.33 -16.70
CA HIS A 51 -10.65 -6.91 -15.88
C HIS A 51 -10.80 -6.60 -14.39
N LEU A 52 -11.03 -5.32 -14.03
CA LEU A 52 -11.26 -4.96 -12.63
C LEU A 52 -12.51 -5.67 -12.11
N SER A 53 -13.63 -5.63 -12.84
CA SER A 53 -14.85 -6.31 -12.42
C SER A 53 -14.66 -7.82 -12.22
N THR A 54 -13.86 -8.48 -13.06
CA THR A 54 -13.54 -9.90 -12.89
C THR A 54 -12.74 -10.15 -11.62
N ILE A 55 -11.69 -9.36 -11.36
CA ILE A 55 -10.89 -9.46 -10.14
C ILE A 55 -11.78 -9.30 -8.90
N ILE A 56 -12.60 -8.25 -8.88
CA ILE A 56 -13.48 -7.94 -7.75
C ILE A 56 -14.50 -9.06 -7.53
N ASN A 57 -15.09 -9.59 -8.60
CA ASN A 57 -16.03 -10.71 -8.49
C ASN A 57 -15.38 -11.96 -7.86
N ILE A 58 -14.15 -12.29 -8.25
CA ILE A 58 -13.39 -13.42 -7.66
C ILE A 58 -13.18 -13.18 -6.16
N TYR A 59 -12.74 -11.96 -5.78
CA TYR A 59 -12.53 -11.61 -4.37
C TYR A 59 -13.81 -11.66 -3.56
N THR A 60 -14.91 -11.10 -4.05
CA THR A 60 -16.20 -11.08 -3.34
C THR A 60 -16.74 -12.49 -3.12
N GLN A 61 -16.58 -13.39 -4.08
CA GLN A 61 -17.01 -14.79 -3.94
C GLN A 61 -16.13 -15.57 -2.96
N LYS A 62 -14.81 -15.41 -3.06
CA LYS A 62 -13.86 -16.23 -2.30
C LYS A 62 -13.62 -15.74 -0.88
N TYR A 63 -13.60 -14.42 -0.71
CA TYR A 63 -13.32 -13.74 0.55
C TYR A 63 -14.35 -12.64 0.80
N PRO A 64 -15.61 -13.01 1.13
CA PRO A 64 -16.67 -12.03 1.37
C PRO A 64 -16.25 -10.98 2.42
N GLY A 65 -16.43 -9.71 2.08
CA GLY A 65 -16.08 -8.58 2.95
C GLY A 65 -14.61 -8.19 2.94
N LEU A 66 -13.71 -8.90 2.24
CA LEU A 66 -12.29 -8.54 2.17
C LEU A 66 -12.03 -7.28 1.34
N VAL A 67 -12.78 -7.09 0.25
CA VAL A 67 -12.55 -6.01 -0.71
C VAL A 67 -13.84 -5.23 -0.93
N ASP A 68 -13.76 -3.91 -0.79
CA ASP A 68 -14.79 -2.97 -1.25
C ASP A 68 -14.26 -2.14 -2.41
N VAL A 69 -15.15 -1.71 -3.30
CA VAL A 69 -14.84 -0.82 -4.41
C VAL A 69 -15.67 0.44 -4.30
N ILE A 70 -15.00 1.59 -4.31
CA ILE A 70 -15.62 2.91 -4.37
C ILE A 70 -15.38 3.45 -5.76
N GLN A 71 -16.46 3.67 -6.52
CA GLN A 71 -16.35 4.42 -7.77
C GLN A 71 -16.06 5.88 -7.42
N TRP A 72 -14.89 6.35 -7.82
CA TRP A 72 -14.34 7.62 -7.41
C TRP A 72 -14.31 8.60 -8.60
N ASN A 73 -15.25 9.53 -8.60
CA ASN A 73 -15.46 10.53 -9.65
C ASN A 73 -15.46 11.97 -9.11
N PHE A 74 -14.89 12.17 -7.91
CA PHE A 74 -14.94 13.45 -7.22
C PHE A 74 -13.87 14.40 -7.76
N HIS A 75 -14.24 15.30 -8.68
CA HIS A 75 -13.39 16.43 -9.04
C HIS A 75 -13.80 17.61 -8.17
N THR A 76 -12.92 18.06 -7.26
CA THR A 76 -13.13 19.36 -6.63
C THR A 76 -13.21 20.43 -7.72
N LEU A 77 -14.25 21.27 -7.60
CA LEU A 77 -14.66 22.33 -8.51
C LEU A 77 -13.46 23.08 -9.13
N GLY A 78 -13.45 23.20 -10.46
CA GLY A 78 -12.40 23.88 -11.24
C GLY A 78 -12.19 25.38 -10.97
N LEU A 79 -12.67 25.90 -9.84
CA LEU A 79 -12.53 27.29 -9.41
C LEU A 79 -11.33 27.50 -8.47
N VAL A 80 -10.72 26.44 -7.97
CA VAL A 80 -9.54 26.52 -7.11
C VAL A 80 -8.63 25.36 -7.49
N ASP A 81 -7.73 25.47 -8.48
CA ASP A 81 -6.49 24.71 -8.30
C ASP A 81 -5.27 25.03 -9.16
N ILE A 82 -4.13 25.04 -8.47
CA ILE A 82 -2.78 25.09 -9.01
C ILE A 82 -2.15 23.67 -8.96
N PHE A 83 -2.73 22.71 -8.23
CA PHE A 83 -2.25 21.31 -8.12
C PHE A 83 -3.38 20.24 -7.95
N PRO A 84 -4.25 20.06 -8.96
CA PRO A 84 -5.48 19.26 -8.85
C PRO A 84 -5.27 17.77 -8.48
N GLU A 85 -4.14 17.17 -8.88
CA GLU A 85 -3.87 15.75 -8.61
C GLU A 85 -3.69 15.41 -7.12
N ARG A 86 -3.27 16.38 -6.29
CA ARG A 86 -3.01 16.14 -4.86
C ARG A 86 -4.29 16.16 -4.03
N TYR A 87 -5.23 17.04 -4.36
CA TYR A 87 -6.50 17.14 -3.64
C TYR A 87 -7.36 15.91 -3.84
N PHE A 88 -7.39 15.37 -5.05
CA PHE A 88 -8.12 14.16 -5.40
C PHE A 88 -7.74 12.94 -4.53
N GLN A 89 -6.45 12.77 -4.25
CA GLN A 89 -5.97 11.70 -3.37
C GLN A 89 -6.27 12.01 -1.90
N VAL A 90 -6.14 13.26 -1.47
CA VAL A 90 -6.46 13.67 -0.09
C VAL A 90 -7.94 13.47 0.21
N GLU A 91 -8.83 13.75 -0.74
CA GLU A 91 -10.26 13.50 -0.59
C GLU A 91 -10.57 12.01 -0.48
N ALA A 92 -9.97 11.16 -1.32
CA ALA A 92 -10.11 9.71 -1.22
C ALA A 92 -9.62 9.17 0.14
N LEU A 93 -8.51 9.71 0.64
CA LEU A 93 -8.00 9.36 1.97
C LEU A 93 -8.99 9.71 3.09
N HIS A 94 -9.60 10.90 3.03
CA HIS A 94 -10.59 11.31 4.03
C HIS A 94 -11.91 10.55 3.89
N ASP A 95 -12.36 10.25 2.66
CA ASP A 95 -13.50 9.38 2.42
C ASP A 95 -13.25 8.00 3.05
N CYS A 96 -12.05 7.44 2.87
CA CYS A 96 -11.71 6.13 3.46
C CYS A 96 -11.68 6.22 4.99
N LEU A 97 -11.08 7.28 5.53
CA LEU A 97 -11.04 7.55 6.97
C LEU A 97 -12.46 7.64 7.56
N ILE A 98 -13.37 8.34 6.91
CA ILE A 98 -14.75 8.54 7.39
C ILE A 98 -15.58 7.26 7.29
N ARG A 99 -15.49 6.54 6.16
CA ARG A 99 -16.33 5.33 5.94
C ARG A 99 -15.88 4.13 6.77
N TYR A 100 -14.56 3.96 6.92
CA TYR A 100 -13.97 2.74 7.47
C TYR A 100 -13.28 2.95 8.82
N GLY A 101 -13.12 4.21 9.26
CA GLY A 101 -12.39 4.54 10.47
C GLY A 101 -12.94 3.90 11.74
N ASP A 102 -14.26 3.75 11.84
CA ASP A 102 -14.91 3.14 13.01
C ASP A 102 -14.83 1.61 13.00
N GLN A 103 -14.47 1.00 11.87
CA GLN A 103 -14.42 -0.45 11.66
C GLN A 103 -12.99 -1.00 11.74
N THR A 104 -11.99 -0.12 11.83
CA THR A 104 -10.58 -0.47 11.75
C THR A 104 -9.78 0.16 12.88
N GLU A 105 -8.81 -0.56 13.43
CA GLU A 105 -7.88 0.07 14.37
C GLU A 105 -6.84 0.91 13.64
N TRP A 106 -6.28 0.33 12.57
CA TRP A 106 -5.26 0.98 11.75
C TRP A 106 -5.73 1.09 10.30
N LEU A 107 -5.50 2.26 9.70
CA LEU A 107 -5.89 2.57 8.33
C LEU A 107 -4.71 3.19 7.59
N GLY A 108 -4.41 2.72 6.37
CA GLY A 108 -3.43 3.33 5.48
C GLY A 108 -4.00 3.60 4.10
N MET A 109 -3.35 4.48 3.33
CA MET A 109 -3.62 4.65 1.90
C MET A 109 -2.32 4.61 1.10
N PHE A 110 -2.12 3.56 0.31
CA PHE A 110 -0.91 3.33 -0.46
C PHE A 110 -1.18 3.26 -1.96
N ASP A 111 -0.15 3.54 -2.74
CA ASP A 111 -0.15 3.32 -4.18
C ASP A 111 0.07 1.83 -4.49
N LEU A 112 -0.32 1.36 -5.68
CA LEU A 112 -0.16 -0.06 -6.06
C LEU A 112 1.29 -0.50 -6.25
N ASP A 113 2.22 0.45 -6.26
CA ASP A 113 3.67 0.23 -6.31
C ASP A 113 4.33 0.35 -4.92
N GLU A 114 3.56 0.52 -3.85
CA GLU A 114 4.03 0.66 -2.47
C GLU A 114 3.63 -0.55 -1.62
N TYR A 115 4.62 -1.14 -0.95
CA TYR A 115 4.49 -2.36 -0.18
C TYR A 115 5.09 -2.18 1.21
N ILE A 116 4.29 -2.34 2.27
CA ILE A 116 4.81 -2.33 3.64
C ILE A 116 5.34 -3.72 4.01
N VAL A 117 6.65 -3.81 4.18
CA VAL A 117 7.36 -5.08 4.31
C VAL A 117 7.88 -5.23 5.74
N PRO A 118 7.32 -6.16 6.53
CA PRO A 118 7.93 -6.53 7.79
C PRO A 118 9.28 -7.22 7.52
N LEU A 119 10.27 -6.90 8.33
CA LEU A 119 11.62 -7.45 8.34
C LEU A 119 11.76 -8.38 9.56
N HIS A 120 12.80 -9.21 9.57
CA HIS A 120 13.07 -10.09 10.70
C HIS A 120 13.22 -9.26 12.00
N PRO A 121 12.61 -9.68 13.14
CA PRO A 121 11.95 -10.97 13.37
C PRO A 121 10.47 -11.04 12.98
N TYR A 122 9.83 -9.92 12.65
CA TYR A 122 8.39 -9.84 12.42
C TYR A 122 7.95 -10.50 11.12
N GLN A 123 6.91 -11.32 11.17
CA GLN A 123 6.31 -11.96 9.98
C GLN A 123 5.19 -11.10 9.37
N THR A 124 4.48 -10.33 10.19
CA THR A 124 3.37 -9.47 9.80
C THR A 124 3.59 -8.04 10.27
N ILE A 125 2.93 -7.08 9.63
CA ILE A 125 2.90 -5.69 10.14
C ILE A 125 2.11 -5.61 11.44
N VAL A 126 1.11 -6.47 11.62
CA VAL A 126 0.25 -6.52 12.80
C VAL A 126 1.08 -6.86 14.04
N ASP A 127 1.93 -7.90 13.97
CA ASP A 127 2.81 -8.29 15.09
C ASP A 127 3.73 -7.12 15.48
N TYR A 128 4.34 -6.46 14.50
CA TYR A 128 5.20 -5.31 14.73
C TYR A 128 4.46 -4.15 15.40
N VAL A 129 3.29 -3.79 14.87
CA VAL A 129 2.50 -2.67 15.36
C VAL A 129 1.98 -2.94 16.77
N TYR A 130 1.45 -4.14 17.01
CA TYR A 130 0.96 -4.54 18.32
C TYR A 130 2.06 -4.50 19.39
N GLU A 131 3.21 -5.10 19.11
CA GLU A 131 4.32 -5.19 20.06
C GLU A 131 4.92 -3.81 20.40
N ASN A 132 5.06 -2.93 19.40
CA ASN A 132 5.78 -1.67 19.57
C ASN A 132 4.86 -0.47 19.89
N PHE A 133 3.61 -0.50 19.42
CA PHE A 133 2.70 0.64 19.45
C PHE A 133 1.29 0.31 19.96
N GLY A 134 0.93 -0.96 20.13
CA GLY A 134 -0.42 -1.40 20.52
C GLY A 134 -0.96 -0.66 21.76
N ARG A 135 -0.12 -0.52 22.80
CA ARG A 135 -0.47 0.17 24.06
C ARG A 135 -0.25 1.68 24.06
N ARG A 136 0.35 2.25 23.01
CA ARG A 136 0.63 3.70 22.95
C ARG A 136 -0.62 4.46 22.52
N ILE A 137 -0.77 5.72 22.92
CA ILE A 137 -1.85 6.59 22.44
C ILE A 137 -1.24 7.54 21.40
N ILE A 138 -1.29 7.15 20.12
CA ILE A 138 -0.66 7.85 19.00
C ILE A 138 -1.63 7.94 17.82
N GLY A 139 -1.54 9.02 17.06
CA GLY A 139 -2.35 9.26 15.87
C GLY A 139 -1.87 8.46 14.66
N SER A 140 -0.56 8.27 14.51
CA SER A 140 -0.03 7.55 13.35
C SER A 140 1.38 6.98 13.55
N ILE A 141 1.72 6.01 12.70
CA ILE A 141 3.06 5.49 12.49
C ILE A 141 3.46 5.84 11.06
N SER A 142 4.62 6.49 10.91
CA SER A 142 5.19 6.83 9.60
C SER A 142 6.23 5.79 9.16
N PHE A 143 6.23 5.50 7.86
CA PHE A 143 7.12 4.55 7.21
C PHE A 143 7.89 5.26 6.10
N ARG A 144 9.21 5.10 6.09
CA ARG A 144 10.08 5.72 5.08
C ARG A 144 10.20 4.82 3.85
N SER A 145 10.07 5.43 2.67
CA SER A 145 10.20 4.71 1.41
C SER A 145 11.65 4.34 1.12
N LEU A 146 11.84 3.09 0.73
CA LEU A 146 13.04 2.58 0.08
C LEU A 146 12.68 2.26 -1.37
N PHE A 147 13.28 2.98 -2.31
CA PHE A 147 12.95 2.82 -3.72
C PHE A 147 13.59 1.56 -4.30
N PHE A 148 12.77 0.72 -4.91
CA PHE A 148 13.19 -0.40 -5.73
C PHE A 148 13.06 -0.01 -7.21
N CYS A 149 14.16 -0.12 -7.95
CA CYS A 149 14.33 0.41 -9.30
C CYS A 149 14.44 -0.73 -10.31
N SER A 150 13.80 -0.61 -11.48
CA SER A 150 14.07 -1.52 -12.61
C SER A 150 15.07 -0.90 -13.58
N LYS A 151 16.07 -1.69 -14.00
CA LYS A 151 17.14 -1.28 -14.92
C LYS A 151 16.70 -1.25 -16.39
N ASN A 152 15.64 -1.96 -16.76
CA ASN A 152 15.27 -2.16 -18.16
C ASN A 152 13.86 -1.64 -18.46
N SER A 153 13.76 -0.78 -19.47
CA SER A 153 12.53 -0.17 -19.94
C SER A 153 11.49 -1.17 -20.46
N SER A 154 11.94 -2.33 -20.95
CA SER A 154 11.10 -3.44 -21.40
C SER A 154 10.44 -4.22 -20.26
N GLU A 155 10.96 -4.10 -19.04
CA GLU A 155 10.27 -4.60 -17.84
C GLU A 155 9.24 -3.60 -17.30
N TYR A 156 8.89 -2.54 -18.03
CA TYR A 156 7.82 -1.62 -17.63
C TYR A 156 7.06 -1.09 -18.83
N THR A 157 7.17 -1.76 -19.99
CA THR A 157 6.21 -1.51 -21.05
C THR A 157 4.84 -1.90 -20.50
N PRO A 158 3.82 -1.02 -20.63
CA PRO A 158 2.45 -1.35 -20.24
C PRO A 158 1.93 -2.66 -20.87
N GLU A 159 2.63 -3.13 -21.91
CA GLU A 159 2.45 -4.36 -22.68
C GLU A 159 3.34 -5.53 -22.26
N GLU A 160 3.82 -5.60 -21.02
CA GLU A 160 4.38 -6.86 -20.53
C GLU A 160 3.29 -7.94 -20.48
N LYS A 161 3.28 -8.75 -21.53
CA LYS A 161 2.51 -9.99 -21.70
C LYS A 161 2.79 -11.05 -20.62
N ASP A 162 3.71 -10.78 -19.67
CA ASP A 162 4.08 -11.72 -18.62
C ASP A 162 3.60 -11.26 -17.23
N THR A 163 2.29 -11.40 -17.00
CA THR A 163 1.68 -11.26 -15.68
C THR A 163 2.05 -12.40 -14.71
N ARG A 164 2.90 -13.36 -15.12
CA ARG A 164 3.29 -14.50 -14.27
C ARG A 164 4.36 -14.13 -13.24
N ARG A 165 5.07 -13.02 -13.43
CA ARG A 165 6.08 -12.52 -12.49
C ARG A 165 5.53 -11.40 -11.63
N LEU A 166 5.74 -11.50 -10.32
CA LEU A 166 5.35 -10.47 -9.36
C LEU A 166 6.26 -9.24 -9.48
N THR A 167 5.76 -8.05 -9.10
CA THR A 167 6.55 -6.82 -8.95
C THR A 167 7.78 -7.07 -8.09
N ILE A 168 7.60 -7.77 -6.95
CA ILE A 168 8.70 -8.10 -6.04
C ILE A 168 9.74 -9.06 -6.64
N GLU A 169 9.42 -9.76 -7.73
CA GLU A 169 10.36 -10.63 -8.45
C GLU A 169 11.14 -9.88 -9.53
N ARG A 170 10.53 -8.86 -10.11
CA ARG A 170 11.09 -8.04 -11.19
C ARG A 170 12.06 -6.99 -10.65
N PHE A 171 11.66 -6.31 -9.58
CA PHE A 171 12.42 -5.21 -9.00
C PHE A 171 13.31 -5.71 -7.86
N ILE A 172 14.51 -6.15 -8.22
CA ILE A 172 15.52 -6.69 -7.28
C ILE A 172 16.73 -5.77 -7.09
N PHE A 173 16.65 -4.53 -7.59
CA PHE A 173 17.62 -3.49 -7.31
C PHE A 173 16.94 -2.35 -6.57
N ARG A 174 17.65 -1.69 -5.67
CA ARG A 174 17.11 -0.58 -4.90
C ARG A 174 18.13 0.51 -4.67
N ALA A 175 17.65 1.68 -4.27
CA ALA A 175 18.47 2.75 -3.75
C ALA A 175 19.29 2.26 -2.53
N PRO A 176 20.52 2.79 -2.32
CA PRO A 176 21.37 2.36 -1.21
C PRO A 176 20.77 2.73 0.16
N HIS A 177 19.97 3.81 0.21
CA HIS A 177 19.40 4.35 1.44
C HIS A 177 17.92 4.74 1.25
N GLU A 178 17.19 4.76 2.37
CA GLU A 178 15.82 5.27 2.42
C GLU A 178 15.77 6.75 2.03
N TYR A 179 14.69 7.12 1.32
CA TYR A 179 14.49 8.48 0.89
C TYR A 179 14.11 9.38 2.07
N LYS A 180 14.85 10.47 2.27
CA LYS A 180 14.77 11.27 3.50
C LYS A 180 13.67 12.34 3.49
N LYS A 181 13.18 12.80 2.33
CA LYS A 181 12.32 14.00 2.25
C LYS A 181 11.10 13.82 1.33
N GLY A 182 9.91 13.79 1.93
CA GLY A 182 8.65 13.53 1.21
C GLY A 182 8.59 12.09 0.72
N ARG A 183 7.40 11.52 0.52
CA ARG A 183 7.14 10.10 0.21
C ARG A 183 6.98 9.14 1.38
N LYS A 184 6.97 9.59 2.64
CA LYS A 184 6.52 8.71 3.72
C LYS A 184 5.06 8.32 3.48
N LYS A 185 4.73 7.09 3.86
CA LYS A 185 3.34 6.66 4.04
C LYS A 185 3.09 6.33 5.50
N TYR A 186 1.82 6.23 5.86
CA TYR A 186 1.39 6.20 7.24
C TYR A 186 0.34 5.12 7.43
N LEU A 187 0.38 4.50 8.60
CA LEU A 187 -0.78 3.88 9.21
C LEU A 187 -1.31 4.86 10.25
N TYR A 188 -2.58 5.22 10.11
CA TYR A 188 -3.31 6.12 10.99
C TYR A 188 -4.17 5.31 11.94
N ARG A 189 -4.31 5.77 13.18
CA ARG A 189 -5.38 5.35 14.08
C ARG A 189 -6.56 6.29 13.89
N PRO A 190 -7.65 5.88 13.23
CA PRO A 190 -8.73 6.79 12.84
C PRO A 190 -9.28 7.62 14.01
N ARG A 191 -9.48 6.99 15.16
CA ARG A 191 -9.94 7.62 16.41
C ARG A 191 -9.06 8.76 16.95
N PHE A 192 -7.83 8.90 16.46
CA PHE A 192 -6.84 9.85 16.97
C PHE A 192 -6.31 10.81 15.88
N VAL A 193 -6.95 10.85 14.71
CA VAL A 193 -6.62 11.77 13.62
C VAL A 193 -7.88 12.45 13.09
N GLN A 194 -7.71 13.63 12.49
CA GLN A 194 -8.83 14.40 11.95
C GLN A 194 -8.57 14.91 10.53
N TYR A 195 -7.37 15.40 10.25
CA TYR A 195 -7.03 15.94 8.94
C TYR A 195 -5.68 15.41 8.47
N LEU A 196 -5.68 14.86 7.26
CA LEU A 196 -4.56 14.12 6.70
C LEU A 196 -4.11 14.74 5.37
N SER A 197 -2.87 14.48 5.01
CA SER A 197 -2.35 14.65 3.66
C SER A 197 -1.70 13.34 3.23
N ILE A 198 -1.51 13.14 1.92
CA ILE A 198 -0.93 11.91 1.37
C ILE A 198 0.45 11.53 1.95
N HIS A 199 1.17 12.48 2.55
CA HIS A 199 2.50 12.27 3.14
C HIS A 199 2.64 12.82 4.57
N ASN A 200 1.54 13.12 5.26
CA ASN A 200 1.61 13.65 6.62
C ASN A 200 0.24 13.60 7.32
N GLN A 201 0.22 13.29 8.62
CA GLN A 201 -0.91 13.64 9.48
C GLN A 201 -0.84 15.13 9.82
N ILE A 202 -1.84 15.92 9.43
CA ILE A 202 -1.84 17.37 9.68
C ILE A 202 -2.44 17.68 11.06
N ILE A 203 -3.59 17.07 11.38
CA ILE A 203 -4.29 17.23 12.66
C ILE A 203 -4.55 15.85 13.27
N GLY A 204 -4.13 15.67 14.52
CA GLY A 204 -4.32 14.46 15.33
C GLY A 204 -3.35 14.40 16.50
N LEU A 205 -3.30 13.26 17.20
CA LEU A 205 -2.36 13.01 18.30
C LEU A 205 -0.91 12.83 17.81
N SER A 206 0.01 12.46 18.70
CA SER A 206 1.43 12.30 18.39
C SER A 206 1.68 11.30 17.25
N LYS A 207 2.77 11.51 16.52
CA LYS A 207 3.22 10.67 15.41
C LYS A 207 4.47 9.91 15.83
N GLU A 208 4.54 8.65 15.48
CA GLU A 208 5.73 7.82 15.65
C GLU A 208 6.35 7.47 14.30
N GLU A 209 7.59 6.99 14.31
CA GLU A 209 8.26 6.49 13.12
C GLU A 209 8.64 5.01 13.31
N SER A 210 8.42 4.21 12.27
CA SER A 210 8.81 2.81 12.28
C SER A 210 10.32 2.65 12.31
N SER A 211 10.80 1.59 12.95
CA SER A 211 12.21 1.19 12.87
C SER A 211 12.53 0.67 11.46
N LYS A 212 13.52 1.30 10.81
CA LYS A 212 14.08 0.83 9.52
C LYS A 212 14.70 -0.57 9.56
N TYR A 213 14.92 -1.11 10.76
CA TYR A 213 15.43 -2.47 10.97
C TYR A 213 14.30 -3.51 11.03
N HIS A 214 13.06 -3.07 11.25
CA HIS A 214 11.90 -3.94 11.45
C HIS A 214 10.85 -3.80 10.36
N ILE A 215 10.71 -2.64 9.73
CA ILE A 215 9.79 -2.41 8.60
C ILE A 215 10.50 -1.61 7.51
N THR A 216 10.24 -1.97 6.26
CA THR A 216 10.58 -1.18 5.08
C THR A 216 9.31 -0.89 4.28
N LEU A 217 9.11 0.36 3.85
CA LEU A 217 8.13 0.67 2.81
C LEU A 217 8.84 0.56 1.45
N ALA A 218 8.66 -0.56 0.75
CA ALA A 218 9.23 -0.76 -0.58
C ALA A 218 8.40 -0.03 -1.62
N HIS A 219 9.00 0.95 -2.30
CA HIS A 219 8.34 1.73 -3.35
C HIS A 219 8.97 1.38 -4.71
N TYR A 220 8.22 0.69 -5.56
CA TYR A 220 8.67 0.17 -6.85
C TYR A 220 8.52 1.21 -7.96
N ILE A 221 9.62 1.79 -8.42
CA ILE A 221 9.60 2.84 -9.45
C ILE A 221 10.31 2.42 -10.73
N SER A 222 9.68 2.73 -11.87
CA SER A 222 10.31 2.60 -13.17
C SER A 222 11.25 3.77 -13.45
N MET A 223 12.47 3.47 -13.88
CA MET A 223 13.48 4.48 -14.18
C MET A 223 13.21 5.26 -15.48
N ASN A 224 12.15 4.91 -16.23
CA ASN A 224 11.76 5.61 -17.46
C ASN A 224 10.94 6.88 -17.24
N TYR A 225 10.50 7.17 -16.01
CA TYR A 225 9.72 8.36 -15.71
C TYR A 225 10.61 9.41 -15.02
N PRO A 226 11.08 10.44 -15.75
CA PRO A 226 12.11 11.37 -15.25
C PRO A 226 11.67 12.13 -13.99
N ARG A 227 10.36 12.34 -13.79
CA ARG A 227 9.79 12.97 -12.59
C ARG A 227 9.97 12.14 -11.30
N LEU A 228 10.31 10.85 -11.41
CA LEU A 228 10.52 9.92 -10.28
C LEU A 228 12.01 9.65 -9.97
N MET A 229 12.93 10.25 -10.74
CA MET A 229 14.39 10.05 -10.59
C MET A 229 14.97 10.58 -9.27
N SER A 230 14.19 11.25 -8.42
CA SER A 230 14.69 11.86 -7.20
C SER A 230 15.21 10.86 -6.16
N GLY A 231 15.16 9.54 -6.40
CA GLY A 231 15.70 8.55 -5.46
C GLY A 231 16.28 7.26 -6.03
N CYS A 232 16.39 7.09 -7.35
CA CYS A 232 17.07 5.93 -7.96
C CYS A 232 18.16 6.41 -8.92
N ASN A 233 19.43 6.24 -8.54
CA ASN A 233 20.58 6.50 -9.41
C ASN A 233 21.15 5.17 -9.91
N ILE A 234 21.16 4.95 -11.24
CA ILE A 234 21.60 3.70 -11.88
C ILE A 234 23.03 3.29 -11.47
N ASN A 235 23.88 4.28 -11.15
CA ASN A 235 25.27 4.06 -10.78
C ASN A 235 25.45 3.70 -9.29
N GLU A 236 24.41 3.84 -8.47
CA GLU A 236 24.47 3.65 -7.01
C GLU A 236 23.52 2.56 -6.48
N ILE A 237 22.66 1.99 -7.34
CA ILE A 237 21.71 0.97 -6.92
C ILE A 237 22.41 -0.32 -6.50
N VAL A 238 21.87 -0.94 -5.45
CA VAL A 238 22.34 -2.21 -4.89
C VAL A 238 21.36 -3.32 -5.18
N GLN A 239 21.87 -4.53 -5.40
CA GLN A 239 21.02 -5.71 -5.56
C GLN A 239 20.44 -6.11 -4.19
N ASP A 240 19.13 -6.30 -4.12
CA ASP A 240 18.41 -6.75 -2.93
C ASP A 240 17.30 -7.73 -3.34
N THR A 241 17.50 -9.00 -2.98
CA THR A 241 16.54 -10.07 -3.27
C THR A 241 15.75 -10.52 -2.03
N ASN A 242 15.86 -9.81 -0.90
CA ASN A 242 15.33 -10.28 0.39
C ASN A 242 13.80 -10.37 0.36
N ILE A 243 13.12 -9.33 -0.15
CA ILE A 243 11.65 -9.30 -0.27
C ILE A 243 11.19 -10.44 -1.16
N ARG A 244 11.81 -10.59 -2.34
CA ARG A 244 11.52 -11.68 -3.28
C ARG A 244 11.64 -13.05 -2.61
N ASN A 245 12.80 -13.34 -2.02
CA ASN A 245 13.11 -14.64 -1.47
C ASN A 245 12.18 -14.99 -0.30
N ARG A 246 11.75 -13.99 0.48
CA ARG A 246 10.88 -14.19 1.64
C ARG A 246 9.40 -14.34 1.28
N PHE A 247 8.90 -13.58 0.30
CA PHE A 247 7.45 -13.48 0.05
C PHE A 247 6.99 -14.11 -1.26
N ALA A 248 7.79 -14.17 -2.32
CA ALA A 248 7.31 -14.53 -3.67
C ALA A 248 6.59 -15.89 -3.72
N LYS A 249 7.15 -16.92 -3.06
CA LYS A 249 6.50 -18.25 -2.99
C LYS A 249 5.14 -18.20 -2.30
N ARG A 250 5.05 -17.49 -1.17
CA ARG A 250 3.80 -17.36 -0.37
C ARG A 250 2.75 -16.58 -1.15
N ILE A 251 3.13 -15.48 -1.82
CA ILE A 251 2.21 -14.68 -2.62
C ILE A 251 1.70 -15.48 -3.82
N LYS A 252 2.57 -16.18 -4.54
CA LYS A 252 2.16 -17.05 -5.65
C LYS A 252 1.21 -18.15 -5.20
N ALA A 253 1.46 -18.77 -4.05
CA ALA A 253 0.55 -19.76 -3.48
C ALA A 253 -0.82 -19.14 -3.12
N ALA A 254 -0.83 -17.95 -2.53
CA ALA A 254 -2.07 -17.23 -2.20
C ALA A 254 -2.88 -16.85 -3.44
N ILE A 255 -2.22 -16.38 -4.51
CA ILE A 255 -2.85 -16.11 -5.81
C ILE A 255 -3.37 -17.40 -6.46
N ALA A 256 -2.61 -18.49 -6.41
CA ALA A 256 -3.07 -19.77 -6.94
C ALA A 256 -4.33 -20.27 -6.22
N VAL A 257 -4.37 -20.12 -4.89
CA VAL A 257 -5.59 -20.38 -4.11
C VAL A 257 -6.70 -19.45 -4.57
N LEU A 258 -6.47 -18.12 -4.68
CA LEU A 258 -7.49 -17.17 -5.15
C LEU A 258 -8.14 -17.61 -6.47
N MET A 259 -7.35 -18.09 -7.42
CA MET A 259 -7.78 -18.45 -8.78
C MET A 259 -8.36 -19.86 -8.94
N SER A 260 -8.26 -20.72 -7.92
CA SER A 260 -8.85 -22.09 -7.92
C SER A 260 -10.29 -22.10 -7.44
#